data_AF-A0A2K3NRM6-F1
#
_entry.id   AF-A0A2K3NRM6-F1
#
_cell.length_a   1.000
_cell.length_b   1.000
_cell.length_c   1.000
_cell.angle_alpha   90.00
_cell.angle_beta   90.00
_cell.angle_gamma   90.00
#
_symmetry.space_group_name_H-M   'P 1'
#
loop_
_entity.id
_entity.type
_entity.pdbx_description
1 polymer ?
#
loop_
_entity_poly.entity_id
_entity_poly.type
_entity_poly.pdbx_seq_one_letter_code
_entity_poly.pdbx_strand_id
1 'polypeptide(L)'
;MKWVTLLKDFKEKVGLTQSSPTSTSSSSSSSAPPPSSPSSSSRDHNAFSASLISSSSPRRDRHELELDFKRFWDEFRSSSSEKEKEAALNWSIDAFCRLVKQQANVAQLVTVLVETHIFSFVVGRAFVTDIEKLKISSKTRTLDVAQVLKFFSEVTKDDISPGANLLTSVGILVSGPIDKQSLLDSGIFCCLIHVLNALLDPDVTIQRPNSTTDHAEQLDLQKEYNGDVGQNRRLEVEGSVVHIMKALASHPSAAQSLIEDDSLQLLFQMVAKGSLIVFLRYKEGRIPLHSIQLHRHAMQILGLLLGNDNGSTAKYIRKHHLVSPFSSCSVVFIARILTSNSKHPSTDPPL
;
A
#
# COMPACT_ATOMS: atom_id res chain seq x y z
N MET A 1 -2.69 -16.60 0.20
CA MET A 1 -1.89 -16.21 -0.99
C MET A 1 -1.02 -17.40 -1.38
N LYS A 2 -0.39 -17.41 -2.56
CA LYS A 2 0.71 -18.34 -2.88
C LYS A 2 1.95 -17.52 -3.21
N TRP A 3 2.69 -17.09 -2.19
CA TRP A 3 3.85 -16.21 -2.29
C TRP A 3 4.92 -16.72 -3.27
N VAL A 4 5.12 -18.05 -3.31
CA VAL A 4 6.09 -18.68 -4.23
C VAL A 4 5.73 -18.42 -5.69
N THR A 5 4.45 -18.53 -6.04
CA THR A 5 3.98 -18.28 -7.42
C THR A 5 4.12 -16.80 -7.77
N LEU A 6 3.87 -15.88 -6.84
CA LEU A 6 3.95 -14.45 -7.10
C LEU A 6 5.38 -13.93 -7.30
N LEU A 7 6.34 -14.43 -6.51
CA LEU A 7 7.76 -14.07 -6.72
C LEU A 7 8.25 -14.60 -8.07
N LYS A 8 7.75 -15.75 -8.51
CA LYS A 8 8.02 -16.30 -9.84
C LYS A 8 7.38 -15.43 -10.93
N ASP A 9 6.09 -15.10 -10.80
CA ASP A 9 5.36 -14.27 -11.77
C ASP A 9 5.98 -12.88 -11.90
N PHE A 10 6.47 -12.29 -10.79
CA PHE A 10 7.19 -11.02 -10.82
C PHE A 10 8.52 -11.14 -11.56
N LYS A 11 9.32 -12.18 -11.28
CA LYS A 11 10.60 -12.41 -11.95
C LYS A 11 10.41 -12.62 -13.47
N GLU A 12 9.31 -13.25 -13.87
CA GLU A 12 8.92 -13.45 -15.27
C GLU A 12 8.41 -12.17 -15.93
N LYS A 13 7.59 -11.37 -15.24
CA LYS A 13 7.05 -10.09 -15.77
C LYS A 13 8.08 -8.95 -15.82
N VAL A 14 9.04 -8.94 -14.91
CA VAL A 14 10.00 -7.83 -14.74
C VAL A 14 11.39 -8.17 -15.32
N GLY A 15 11.53 -9.34 -15.95
CA GLY A 15 12.70 -9.64 -16.78
C GLY A 15 14.03 -9.52 -16.04
N LEU A 16 14.15 -10.11 -14.85
CA LEU A 16 15.45 -10.32 -14.24
C LEU A 16 16.14 -11.47 -14.99
N THR A 17 16.79 -11.16 -16.12
CA THR A 17 17.66 -12.10 -16.82
C THR A 17 18.78 -12.53 -15.89
N GLN A 18 18.60 -13.65 -15.20
CA GLN A 18 19.66 -14.29 -14.47
C GLN A 18 20.50 -15.06 -15.48
N SER A 19 21.65 -14.49 -15.84
CA SER A 19 22.72 -15.21 -16.52
C SER A 19 23.16 -16.38 -15.64
N SER A 20 22.76 -17.60 -16.00
CA SER A 20 23.30 -18.83 -15.44
C SER A 20 24.79 -18.94 -15.75
N PRO A 21 25.58 -19.47 -14.81
CA PRO A 21 26.64 -20.39 -15.17
C PRO A 21 26.33 -21.79 -14.63
N THR A 22 26.66 -22.73 -15.50
CA THR A 22 26.47 -24.17 -15.43
C THR A 22 27.28 -24.82 -14.30
N SER A 23 26.72 -25.92 -13.80
CA SER A 23 27.21 -26.89 -12.82
C SER A 23 28.69 -27.26 -12.82
N THR A 24 29.23 -27.53 -11.62
CA THR A 24 30.01 -28.77 -11.39
C THR A 24 29.99 -29.17 -9.91
N SER A 25 29.64 -30.42 -9.68
CA SER A 25 29.52 -31.11 -8.39
C SER A 25 30.81 -31.86 -8.05
N SER A 26 31.25 -31.83 -6.78
CA SER A 26 32.00 -32.94 -6.16
C SER A 26 31.93 -32.88 -4.64
N SER A 27 31.78 -34.06 -4.05
CA SER A 27 31.36 -34.38 -2.68
C SER A 27 32.50 -34.67 -1.70
N SER A 28 32.17 -34.50 -0.40
CA SER A 28 32.59 -35.26 0.79
C SER A 28 34.07 -35.32 1.24
N SER A 29 34.36 -34.90 2.49
CA SER A 29 34.49 -35.81 3.66
C SER A 29 35.14 -35.12 4.89
N SER A 30 34.82 -35.65 6.06
CA SER A 30 35.07 -35.24 7.45
C SER A 30 36.41 -35.68 8.04
N SER A 31 37.01 -34.93 9.00
CA SER A 31 37.73 -35.47 10.19
C SER A 31 38.22 -34.41 11.22
N ALA A 32 37.70 -34.55 12.45
CA ALA A 32 38.25 -34.46 13.83
C ALA A 32 39.26 -33.37 14.36
N PRO A 33 39.17 -32.99 15.68
CA PRO A 33 39.99 -32.01 16.46
C PRO A 33 41.19 -32.69 17.20
N PRO A 34 42.11 -32.08 18.03
CA PRO A 34 41.97 -31.17 19.23
C PRO A 34 43.24 -30.24 19.46
N PRO A 35 43.74 -29.81 20.67
CA PRO A 35 43.28 -29.88 22.07
C PRO A 35 43.39 -28.57 22.92
N SER A 36 43.11 -28.73 24.21
CA SER A 36 42.78 -27.77 25.28
C SER A 36 43.90 -27.46 26.31
N SER A 37 43.81 -26.26 26.89
CA SER A 37 44.18 -25.78 28.27
C SER A 37 45.66 -25.77 28.72
N PRO A 38 46.05 -24.83 29.63
CA PRO A 38 45.81 -25.04 31.07
C PRO A 38 45.27 -23.82 31.85
N SER A 39 44.74 -24.17 33.03
CA SER A 39 44.07 -23.38 34.06
C SER A 39 45.00 -22.77 35.12
N SER A 40 44.61 -21.62 35.70
CA SER A 40 44.84 -21.19 37.11
C SER A 40 43.89 -20.00 37.37
N SER A 41 42.84 -20.07 38.21
CA SER A 41 42.66 -20.27 39.67
C SER A 41 42.56 -18.96 40.49
N SER A 42 41.56 -18.94 41.39
CA SER A 42 41.21 -17.99 42.47
C SER A 42 40.34 -16.79 42.06
N ARG A 43 39.01 -16.83 42.31
CA ARG A 43 38.26 -16.50 43.54
C ARG A 43 38.41 -15.03 43.97
N ASP A 44 37.33 -14.26 43.86
CA ASP A 44 36.59 -13.82 45.05
C ASP A 44 35.17 -13.33 44.74
N HIS A 45 34.27 -13.70 45.65
CA HIS A 45 32.88 -13.27 45.73
C HIS A 45 32.81 -11.79 46.13
N ASN A 46 31.97 -11.00 45.46
CA ASN A 46 30.96 -10.20 46.16
C ASN A 46 29.85 -9.74 45.22
N ALA A 47 28.64 -10.14 45.59
CA ALA A 47 27.40 -9.72 44.99
C ALA A 47 27.10 -8.27 45.40
N PHE A 48 26.79 -7.40 44.44
CA PHE A 48 25.78 -6.37 44.62
C PHE A 48 25.07 -6.12 43.29
N SER A 49 23.83 -6.57 43.25
CA SER A 49 22.84 -6.19 42.25
C SER A 49 22.65 -4.68 42.28
N ALA A 50 23.24 -3.98 41.31
CA ALA A 50 22.80 -2.66 40.91
C ALA A 50 22.23 -2.81 39.50
N SER A 51 20.90 -2.77 39.44
CA SER A 51 20.08 -2.51 38.27
C SER A 51 20.72 -1.45 37.36
N LEU A 52 21.55 -1.90 36.42
CA LEU A 52 21.88 -1.13 35.23
C LEU A 52 20.62 -1.15 34.37
N ILE A 53 19.76 -0.16 34.61
CA ILE A 53 18.81 0.30 33.62
C ILE A 53 19.68 0.74 32.45
N SER A 54 19.94 -0.20 31.54
CA SER A 54 20.77 0.01 30.37
C SER A 54 20.01 1.00 29.52
N SER A 55 20.33 2.29 29.67
CA SER A 55 19.93 3.31 28.72
C SER A 55 20.58 2.95 27.39
N SER A 56 19.86 2.16 26.58
CA SER A 56 20.27 1.81 25.23
C SER A 56 20.49 3.12 24.47
N SER A 57 21.65 3.26 23.83
CA SER A 57 21.85 4.45 23.01
C SER A 57 20.95 4.33 21.76
N PRO A 58 20.37 5.42 21.26
CA PRO A 58 19.49 5.39 20.08
C PRO A 58 20.13 4.72 18.85
N ARG A 59 21.47 4.76 18.76
CA ARG A 59 22.22 4.10 17.69
C ARG A 59 22.29 2.57 17.84
N ARG A 60 22.31 2.05 19.07
CA ARG A 60 22.30 0.60 19.33
C ARG A 60 20.93 0.01 18.99
N ASP A 61 19.86 0.67 19.43
CA ASP A 61 18.47 0.29 19.13
C ASP A 61 18.20 0.26 17.61
N ARG A 62 18.70 1.26 16.89
CA ARG A 62 18.61 1.28 15.43
C ARG A 62 19.35 0.11 14.77
N HIS A 63 20.58 -0.17 15.19
CA HIS A 63 21.35 -1.26 14.58
C HIS A 63 20.68 -2.62 14.81
N GLU A 64 20.08 -2.82 15.99
CA GLU A 64 19.30 -4.00 16.32
C GLU A 64 18.07 -4.13 15.40
N LEU A 65 17.32 -3.05 15.19
CA LEU A 65 16.19 -3.04 14.25
C LEU A 65 16.62 -3.32 12.79
N GLU A 66 17.79 -2.85 12.36
CA GLU A 66 18.32 -3.17 11.02
C GLU A 66 18.67 -4.66 10.88
N LEU A 67 19.19 -5.28 11.94
CA LEU A 67 19.46 -6.72 11.97
C LEU A 67 18.17 -7.54 12.02
N ASP A 68 17.20 -7.13 12.82
CA ASP A 68 15.88 -7.75 12.91
C ASP A 68 15.16 -7.71 11.56
N PHE A 69 15.15 -6.54 10.91
CA PHE A 69 14.62 -6.39 9.56
C PHE A 69 15.24 -7.43 8.60
N LYS A 70 16.57 -7.50 8.54
CA LYS A 70 17.28 -8.42 7.65
C LYS A 70 16.94 -9.87 7.96
N ARG A 71 16.91 -10.23 9.24
CA ARG A 71 16.56 -11.57 9.70
C ARG A 71 15.16 -11.97 9.25
N PHE A 72 14.15 -11.13 9.51
CA PHE A 72 12.77 -11.44 9.13
C PHE A 72 12.59 -11.45 7.61
N TRP A 73 13.27 -10.56 6.91
CA TRP A 73 13.22 -10.50 5.45
C TRP A 73 13.84 -11.75 4.81
N ASP A 74 14.97 -12.22 5.35
CA ASP A 74 15.58 -13.48 4.92
C ASP A 74 14.69 -14.68 5.25
N GLU A 75 14.07 -14.69 6.41
CA GLU A 75 13.10 -15.72 6.81
C GLU A 75 11.90 -15.79 5.86
N PHE A 76 11.33 -14.63 5.47
CA PHE A 76 10.29 -14.55 4.44
C PHE A 76 10.72 -15.16 3.11
N ARG A 77 11.97 -14.90 2.68
CA ARG A 77 12.51 -15.44 1.43
C ARG A 77 12.79 -16.94 1.51
N SER A 78 13.26 -17.44 2.65
CA SER A 78 13.64 -18.84 2.84
C SER A 78 12.51 -19.78 3.25
N SER A 79 11.45 -19.26 3.86
CA SER A 79 10.35 -20.10 4.34
C SER A 79 9.62 -20.80 3.18
N SER A 80 9.16 -22.02 3.42
CA SER A 80 8.37 -22.82 2.49
C SER A 80 6.87 -22.80 2.80
N SER A 81 6.48 -22.27 3.97
CA SER A 81 5.10 -22.20 4.45
C SER A 81 4.50 -20.82 4.22
N GLU A 82 3.31 -20.75 3.61
CA GLU A 82 2.61 -19.47 3.38
C GLU A 82 2.33 -18.70 4.68
N LYS A 83 2.02 -19.42 5.76
CA LYS A 83 1.73 -18.84 7.08
C LYS A 83 2.99 -18.21 7.70
N GLU A 84 4.12 -18.91 7.61
CA GLU A 84 5.41 -18.39 8.10
C GLU A 84 5.86 -17.20 7.27
N LYS A 85 5.67 -17.23 5.94
CA LYS A 85 5.93 -16.07 5.08
C LYS A 85 5.11 -14.85 5.47
N GLU A 86 3.81 -15.03 5.70
CA GLU A 86 2.94 -13.93 6.14
C GLU A 86 3.40 -13.35 7.48
N ALA A 87 3.76 -14.21 8.45
CA ALA A 87 4.28 -13.76 9.74
C ALA A 87 5.63 -13.02 9.61
N ALA A 88 6.60 -13.61 8.91
CA ALA A 88 7.91 -13.02 8.69
C ALA A 88 7.83 -11.69 7.92
N LEU A 89 6.90 -11.58 6.95
CA LEU A 89 6.65 -10.33 6.24
C LEU A 89 6.08 -9.25 7.17
N ASN A 90 5.11 -9.59 8.01
CA ASN A 90 4.54 -8.65 8.98
C ASN A 90 5.61 -8.10 9.94
N TRP A 91 6.48 -8.97 10.45
CA TRP A 91 7.62 -8.55 11.29
C TRP A 91 8.65 -7.71 10.54
N SER A 92 8.94 -8.05 9.28
CA SER A 92 9.83 -7.26 8.42
C SER A 92 9.29 -5.84 8.22
N ILE A 93 7.99 -5.71 7.91
CA ILE A 93 7.32 -4.43 7.68
C ILE A 93 7.24 -3.62 8.97
N ASP A 94 6.98 -4.26 10.12
CA ASP A 94 6.99 -3.58 11.41
C ASP A 94 8.37 -2.98 11.74
N ALA A 95 9.44 -3.79 11.61
CA ALA A 95 10.81 -3.33 11.80
C ALA A 95 11.16 -2.19 10.83
N PHE A 96 10.73 -2.27 9.57
CA PHE A 96 10.90 -1.21 8.58
C PHE A 96 10.21 0.10 9.00
N CYS A 97 8.94 0.05 9.39
CA CYS A 97 8.20 1.21 9.87
C CYS A 97 8.88 1.87 11.08
N ARG A 98 9.39 1.06 12.02
CA ARG A 98 10.12 1.54 13.20
C ARG A 98 11.46 2.18 12.83
N LEU A 99 12.22 1.59 11.92
CA LEU A 99 13.48 2.14 11.41
C LEU A 99 13.29 3.50 10.75
N VAL A 100 12.25 3.64 9.92
CA VAL A 100 11.96 4.90 9.22
C VAL A 100 11.64 6.02 10.21
N LYS A 101 10.93 5.73 11.31
CA LYS A 101 10.69 6.71 12.39
C LYS A 101 11.97 7.19 13.08
N GLN A 102 13.02 6.37 13.09
CA GLN A 102 14.30 6.68 13.74
C GLN A 102 15.31 7.37 12.80
N GLN A 103 15.01 7.53 11.51
CA GLN A 103 15.99 7.98 10.52
C GLN A 103 15.60 9.27 9.80
N ALA A 104 16.55 10.20 9.70
CA ALA A 104 16.38 11.46 8.97
C ALA A 104 16.38 11.29 7.43
N ASN A 105 17.04 10.25 6.91
CA ASN A 105 17.14 9.96 5.47
C ASN A 105 16.57 8.59 5.11
N VAL A 106 15.29 8.58 4.77
CA VAL A 106 14.51 7.38 4.41
C VAL A 106 14.96 6.77 3.08
N ALA A 107 15.38 7.60 2.12
CA ALA A 107 15.86 7.13 0.82
C ALA A 107 17.09 6.23 0.98
N GLN A 108 18.05 6.66 1.81
CA GLN A 108 19.24 5.86 2.11
C GLN A 108 18.90 4.54 2.81
N LEU A 109 17.91 4.53 3.70
CA LEU A 109 17.47 3.31 4.38
C LEU A 109 17.01 2.25 3.39
N VAL A 110 16.10 2.64 2.49
CA VAL A 110 15.48 1.71 1.55
C VAL A 110 16.50 1.13 0.57
N THR A 111 17.50 1.92 0.15
CA THR A 111 18.59 1.44 -0.70
C THR A 111 19.52 0.45 0.02
N VAL A 112 19.70 0.60 1.34
CA VAL A 112 20.64 -0.24 2.11
C VAL A 112 20.01 -1.52 2.64
N LEU A 113 18.71 -1.52 2.92
CA LEU A 113 18.05 -2.66 3.55
C LEU A 113 17.69 -3.79 2.59
N VAL A 114 17.30 -3.46 1.36
CA VAL A 114 16.66 -4.42 0.45
C VAL A 114 16.94 -4.11 -1.00
N GLU A 115 16.74 -5.14 -1.83
CA GLU A 115 16.43 -4.95 -3.23
C GLU A 115 15.09 -4.18 -3.34
N THR A 116 15.19 -2.86 -3.44
CA THR A 116 14.07 -1.93 -3.32
C THR A 116 12.89 -2.29 -4.22
N HIS A 117 13.17 -2.75 -5.44
CA HIS A 117 12.16 -3.18 -6.40
C HIS A 117 11.37 -4.42 -5.91
N ILE A 118 12.06 -5.46 -5.42
CA ILE A 118 11.43 -6.67 -4.86
C ILE A 118 10.63 -6.32 -3.62
N PHE A 119 11.21 -5.56 -2.70
CA PHE A 119 10.52 -5.18 -1.46
C PHE A 119 9.26 -4.37 -1.75
N SER A 120 9.34 -3.39 -2.66
CA SER A 120 8.20 -2.58 -3.07
C SER A 120 7.09 -3.43 -3.69
N PHE A 121 7.44 -4.35 -4.59
CA PHE A 121 6.47 -5.27 -5.17
C PHE A 121 5.81 -6.16 -4.11
N VAL A 122 6.59 -6.74 -3.19
CA VAL A 122 6.08 -7.63 -2.12
C VAL A 122 5.14 -6.88 -1.18
N VAL A 123 5.52 -5.69 -0.71
CA VAL A 123 4.68 -4.84 0.13
C VAL A 123 3.39 -4.47 -0.60
N GLY A 124 3.50 -4.07 -1.87
CA GLY A 124 2.34 -3.74 -2.69
C GLY A 124 1.41 -4.95 -2.91
N ARG A 125 1.96 -6.15 -3.12
CA ARG A 125 1.17 -7.38 -3.24
C ARG A 125 0.50 -7.76 -1.92
N ALA A 126 1.20 -7.65 -0.79
CA ALA A 126 0.64 -7.90 0.53
C ALA A 126 -0.59 -7.01 0.78
N PHE A 127 -0.44 -5.70 0.51
CA PHE A 127 -1.54 -4.75 0.60
C PHE A 127 -2.73 -5.18 -0.27
N VAL A 128 -2.49 -5.47 -1.56
CA VAL A 128 -3.56 -5.88 -2.50
C VAL A 128 -4.29 -7.10 -1.99
N THR A 129 -3.56 -8.14 -1.58
CA THR A 129 -4.20 -9.38 -1.16
C THR A 129 -4.94 -9.26 0.15
N ASP A 130 -4.46 -8.47 1.12
CA ASP A 130 -5.20 -8.30 2.36
C ASP A 130 -6.51 -7.51 2.14
N ILE A 131 -6.50 -6.49 1.29
CA ILE A 131 -7.73 -5.80 0.90
C ILE A 131 -8.67 -6.71 0.08
N GLU A 132 -8.14 -7.56 -0.81
CA GLU A 132 -8.95 -8.56 -1.53
C GLU A 132 -9.59 -9.57 -0.58
N LYS A 133 -8.89 -9.99 0.49
CA LYS A 133 -9.46 -10.85 1.54
C LYS A 133 -10.66 -10.17 2.21
N LEU A 134 -10.57 -8.87 2.51
CA LEU A 134 -11.69 -8.09 3.06
C LEU A 134 -12.88 -8.05 2.08
N LYS A 135 -12.60 -7.83 0.80
CA LYS A 135 -13.63 -7.80 -0.25
C LYS A 135 -14.35 -9.15 -0.36
N ILE A 136 -13.63 -10.27 -0.31
CA ILE A 136 -14.20 -11.62 -0.45
C ILE A 136 -14.95 -12.06 0.81
N SER A 137 -14.52 -11.63 2.00
CA SER A 137 -15.19 -11.96 3.26
C SER A 137 -16.51 -11.19 3.44
N SER A 138 -16.70 -10.10 2.72
CA SER A 138 -17.96 -9.34 2.67
C SER A 138 -19.07 -10.08 1.93
N LYS A 139 -20.29 -10.07 2.49
CA LYS A 139 -21.50 -10.67 1.89
C LYS A 139 -21.81 -10.12 0.49
N THR A 140 -21.54 -8.83 0.27
CA THR A 140 -21.81 -8.14 -1.01
C THR A 140 -20.67 -8.24 -2.01
N ARG A 141 -19.53 -8.85 -1.62
CA ARG A 141 -18.28 -8.86 -2.39
C ARG A 141 -17.78 -7.46 -2.77
N THR A 142 -18.14 -6.46 -1.96
CA THR A 142 -17.68 -5.07 -2.06
C THR A 142 -16.95 -4.70 -0.78
N LEU A 143 -16.01 -3.76 -0.89
CA LEU A 143 -15.35 -3.20 0.28
C LEU A 143 -16.35 -2.36 1.07
N ASP A 144 -16.50 -2.68 2.34
CA ASP A 144 -17.24 -1.90 3.31
C ASP A 144 -16.31 -0.97 4.07
N VAL A 145 -16.75 0.28 4.29
CA VAL A 145 -15.92 1.30 4.95
C VAL A 145 -15.54 0.91 6.38
N ALA A 146 -16.45 0.29 7.14
CA ALA A 146 -16.16 -0.11 8.51
C ALA A 146 -15.14 -1.26 8.53
N GLN A 147 -15.23 -2.21 7.59
CA GLN A 147 -14.22 -3.27 7.45
C GLN A 147 -12.84 -2.72 7.08
N VAL A 148 -12.77 -1.77 6.14
CA VAL A 148 -11.52 -1.12 5.73
C VAL A 148 -10.88 -0.36 6.90
N LEU A 149 -11.67 0.45 7.60
CA LEU A 149 -11.20 1.21 8.74
C LEU A 149 -10.81 0.30 9.92
N LYS A 150 -11.57 -0.77 10.16
CA LYS A 150 -11.22 -1.79 11.15
C LYS A 150 -9.87 -2.40 10.84
N PHE A 151 -9.65 -2.85 9.60
CA PHE A 151 -8.37 -3.45 9.17
C PHE A 151 -7.17 -2.53 9.43
N PHE A 152 -7.28 -1.24 9.10
CA PHE A 152 -6.19 -0.28 9.35
C PHE A 152 -6.03 0.09 10.83
N SER A 153 -6.99 -0.23 11.69
CA SER A 153 -6.93 0.03 13.14
C SER A 153 -6.65 -1.21 13.98
N GLU A 154 -6.64 -2.39 13.37
CA GLU A 154 -6.47 -3.66 14.07
C GLU A 154 -5.04 -3.80 14.55
N VAL A 155 -4.90 -4.24 15.80
CA VAL A 155 -3.62 -4.55 16.44
C VAL A 155 -3.66 -6.02 16.82
N THR A 156 -2.62 -6.75 16.45
CA THR A 156 -2.47 -8.17 16.74
C THR A 156 -2.13 -8.38 18.21
N LYS A 157 -2.13 -9.64 18.66
CA LYS A 157 -1.70 -10.00 20.02
C LYS A 157 -0.25 -9.63 20.31
N ASP A 158 0.56 -9.51 19.26
CA ASP A 158 1.99 -9.20 19.33
C ASP A 158 2.25 -7.67 19.24
N ASP A 159 1.21 -6.85 19.44
CA ASP A 159 1.25 -5.37 19.38
C ASP A 159 1.69 -4.79 18.02
N ILE A 160 1.50 -5.56 16.95
CA ILE A 160 1.73 -5.11 15.57
C ILE A 160 0.40 -4.67 14.97
N SER A 161 0.39 -3.61 14.17
CA SER A 161 -0.75 -3.29 13.31
C SER A 161 -0.41 -3.56 11.84
N PRO A 162 -0.68 -4.77 11.30
CA PRO A 162 -0.30 -5.13 9.93
C PRO A 162 -0.89 -4.18 8.89
N GLY A 163 -2.18 -3.83 9.02
CA GLY A 163 -2.85 -2.92 8.11
C GLY A 163 -2.23 -1.52 8.12
N ALA A 164 -2.05 -0.92 9.30
CA ALA A 164 -1.43 0.40 9.42
C ALA A 164 0.03 0.40 8.95
N ASN A 165 0.78 -0.67 9.27
CA ASN A 165 2.17 -0.83 8.85
C ASN A 165 2.30 -0.97 7.33
N LEU A 166 1.39 -1.71 6.68
CA LEU A 166 1.32 -1.79 5.22
C LEU A 166 1.04 -0.42 4.61
N LEU A 167 0.01 0.30 5.09
CA LEU A 167 -0.34 1.62 4.58
C LEU A 167 0.82 2.62 4.74
N THR A 168 1.46 2.62 5.91
CA THR A 168 2.63 3.46 6.22
C THR A 168 3.80 3.11 5.30
N SER A 169 4.11 1.82 5.14
CA SER A 169 5.21 1.36 4.30
C SER A 169 5.03 1.76 2.84
N VAL A 170 3.83 1.59 2.29
CA VAL A 170 3.52 2.05 0.93
C VAL A 170 3.69 3.56 0.83
N GLY A 171 3.19 4.34 1.80
CA GLY A 171 3.36 5.79 1.87
C GLY A 171 4.82 6.24 1.84
N ILE A 172 5.69 5.51 2.54
CA ILE A 172 7.14 5.73 2.52
C ILE A 172 7.72 5.41 1.15
N LEU A 173 7.39 4.25 0.58
CA LEU A 173 7.95 3.78 -0.69
C LEU A 173 7.59 4.68 -1.87
N VAL A 174 6.37 5.22 -1.93
CA VAL A 174 5.97 6.14 -3.01
C VAL A 174 6.53 7.56 -2.87
N SER A 175 6.96 7.94 -1.66
CA SER A 175 7.54 9.25 -1.37
C SER A 175 9.06 9.29 -1.59
N GLY A 176 9.72 8.14 -1.57
CA GLY A 176 11.15 8.02 -1.82
C GLY A 176 11.51 8.17 -3.32
N PRO A 177 12.79 8.37 -3.65
CA PRO A 177 13.32 8.32 -5.03
C PRO A 177 13.41 6.87 -5.51
N ILE A 178 12.30 6.15 -5.37
CA ILE A 178 12.18 4.72 -5.59
C ILE A 178 11.38 4.50 -6.87
N ASP A 179 11.74 3.47 -7.62
CA ASP A 179 10.98 3.06 -8.79
C ASP A 179 9.54 2.67 -8.40
N LYS A 180 8.59 3.51 -8.79
CA LYS A 180 7.16 3.33 -8.55
C LYS A 180 6.58 2.20 -9.42
N GLN A 181 7.28 1.79 -10.48
CA GLN A 181 6.81 0.74 -11.38
C GLN A 181 6.59 -0.57 -10.64
N SER A 182 7.48 -0.95 -9.72
CA SER A 182 7.33 -2.17 -8.91
C SER A 182 6.05 -2.19 -8.07
N LEU A 183 5.58 -1.03 -7.59
CA LEU A 183 4.30 -0.90 -6.89
C LEU A 183 3.11 -0.98 -7.86
N LEU A 184 3.23 -0.36 -9.04
CA LEU A 184 2.17 -0.44 -10.06
C LEU A 184 1.99 -1.88 -10.56
N ASP A 185 3.08 -2.59 -10.81
CA ASP A 185 3.08 -4.00 -11.24
C ASP A 185 2.47 -4.94 -10.19
N SER A 186 2.46 -4.53 -8.91
CA SER A 186 1.78 -5.27 -7.86
C SER A 186 0.25 -5.16 -7.96
N GLY A 187 -0.29 -4.22 -8.75
CA GLY A 187 -1.71 -3.91 -8.84
C GLY A 187 -2.23 -3.01 -7.72
N ILE A 188 -1.34 -2.39 -6.92
CA ILE A 188 -1.75 -1.61 -5.75
C ILE A 188 -2.64 -0.43 -6.14
N PHE A 189 -2.43 0.17 -7.31
CA PHE A 189 -3.16 1.37 -7.67
C PHE A 189 -4.65 1.08 -7.93
N CYS A 190 -4.97 -0.02 -8.63
CA CYS A 190 -6.34 -0.53 -8.75
C CYS A 190 -6.96 -0.77 -7.36
N CYS A 191 -6.23 -1.45 -6.46
CA CYS A 191 -6.70 -1.74 -5.12
C CYS A 191 -7.04 -0.45 -4.35
N LEU A 192 -6.18 0.57 -4.43
CA LEU A 192 -6.41 1.88 -3.80
C LEU A 192 -7.61 2.62 -4.38
N ILE A 193 -7.94 2.45 -5.66
CA ILE A 193 -9.15 3.02 -6.27
C ILE A 193 -10.40 2.43 -5.63
N HIS A 194 -10.41 1.11 -5.38
CA HIS A 194 -11.50 0.46 -4.66
C HIS A 194 -11.60 0.89 -3.20
N VAL A 195 -10.46 1.05 -2.51
CA VAL A 195 -10.42 1.58 -1.14
C VAL A 195 -10.98 3.01 -1.09
N LEU A 196 -10.52 3.89 -1.99
CA LEU A 196 -11.02 5.26 -2.09
C LEU A 196 -12.53 5.29 -2.38
N ASN A 197 -13.03 4.41 -3.25
CA ASN A 197 -14.46 4.33 -3.53
C ASN A 197 -15.27 3.95 -2.27
N ALA A 198 -14.78 3.01 -1.45
CA ALA A 198 -15.42 2.66 -0.19
C ALA A 198 -15.41 3.83 0.81
N LEU A 199 -14.30 4.59 0.87
CA LEU A 199 -14.18 5.78 1.73
C LEU A 199 -15.10 6.93 1.26
N LEU A 200 -15.40 7.00 -0.03
CA LEU A 200 -16.29 8.00 -0.64
C LEU A 200 -17.77 7.63 -0.56
N ASP A 201 -18.13 6.38 -0.26
CA ASP A 201 -19.53 5.94 -0.32
C ASP A 201 -20.39 6.63 0.76
N PRO A 202 -21.35 7.47 0.36
CA PRO A 202 -22.18 8.22 1.31
C PRO A 202 -23.29 7.37 1.96
N ASP A 203 -23.60 6.18 1.42
CA ASP A 203 -24.81 5.43 1.82
C ASP A 203 -24.69 4.75 3.19
N VAL A 204 -23.47 4.45 3.67
CA VAL A 204 -23.28 3.86 5.00
C VAL A 204 -23.61 4.87 6.10
N THR A 205 -23.40 6.17 5.88
CA THR A 205 -23.58 7.18 6.94
C THR A 205 -25.00 7.73 7.11
N ILE A 206 -25.94 7.49 6.19
CA ILE A 206 -27.21 8.24 6.17
C ILE A 206 -28.48 7.39 5.94
N GLN A 207 -28.41 6.18 5.38
CA GLN A 207 -29.63 5.38 5.15
C GLN A 207 -29.96 4.38 6.28
N ARG A 208 -30.29 4.89 7.48
CA ARG A 208 -31.34 4.26 8.32
C ARG A 208 -31.84 5.18 9.43
N PRO A 209 -33.00 5.83 9.26
CA PRO A 209 -33.91 6.01 10.38
C PRO A 209 -34.93 4.89 10.48
N ASN A 210 -35.28 4.20 9.38
CA ASN A 210 -36.44 3.29 9.38
C ASN A 210 -36.23 2.06 8.48
N SER A 211 -35.78 0.93 9.05
CA SER A 211 -36.25 -0.39 8.61
C SER A 211 -35.84 -1.43 9.64
N THR A 212 -36.84 -1.99 10.31
CA THR A 212 -36.73 -3.13 11.23
C THR A 212 -36.16 -4.37 10.52
N THR A 213 -35.38 -5.13 11.30
CA THR A 213 -35.02 -6.54 11.13
C THR A 213 -33.63 -6.82 10.50
N ASP A 214 -32.81 -7.53 11.29
CA ASP A 214 -31.54 -8.24 11.01
C ASP A 214 -30.20 -7.47 10.83
N HIS A 215 -29.89 -6.47 11.67
CA HIS A 215 -28.62 -5.70 11.58
C HIS A 215 -27.75 -5.61 12.85
N ALA A 216 -27.90 -6.53 13.81
CA ALA A 216 -27.19 -6.43 15.11
C ALA A 216 -25.65 -6.35 14.97
N GLU A 217 -25.01 -7.16 14.13
CA GLU A 217 -23.55 -7.17 13.96
C GLU A 217 -22.98 -5.95 13.21
N GLN A 218 -23.73 -5.41 12.24
CA GLN A 218 -23.28 -4.25 11.46
C GLN A 218 -23.47 -2.93 12.21
N LEU A 219 -24.50 -2.88 13.08
CA LEU A 219 -24.76 -1.74 13.96
C LEU A 219 -23.71 -1.61 15.07
N ASP A 220 -23.16 -2.72 15.56
CA ASP A 220 -22.11 -2.69 16.61
C ASP A 220 -20.78 -2.15 16.07
N LEU A 221 -20.34 -2.59 14.88
CA LEU A 221 -19.14 -2.04 14.22
C LEU A 221 -19.28 -0.55 13.88
N GLN A 222 -20.50 -0.10 13.57
CA GLN A 222 -20.79 1.28 13.20
C GLN A 222 -20.92 2.21 14.41
N LYS A 223 -21.41 1.70 15.56
CA LYS A 223 -21.44 2.43 16.85
C LYS A 223 -20.05 2.59 17.45
N GLU A 224 -19.18 1.58 17.33
CA GLU A 224 -17.82 1.60 17.89
C GLU A 224 -16.91 2.62 17.17
N TYR A 225 -17.20 2.93 15.90
CA TYR A 225 -16.40 3.84 15.07
C TYR A 225 -16.89 5.30 15.00
N ASN A 226 -18.06 5.61 15.57
CA ASN A 226 -18.69 6.93 15.48
C ASN A 226 -18.23 7.94 16.56
N GLY A 227 -17.20 7.60 17.35
CA GLY A 227 -16.54 8.53 18.26
C GLY A 227 -15.48 9.40 17.57
N ASP A 228 -15.07 10.49 18.23
CA ASP A 228 -14.01 11.42 17.77
C ASP A 228 -12.72 10.69 17.35
N VAL A 229 -12.36 9.62 18.07
CA VAL A 229 -11.19 8.77 17.78
C VAL A 229 -11.34 7.97 16.48
N GLY A 230 -12.55 7.52 16.14
CA GLY A 230 -12.83 6.81 14.89
C GLY A 230 -12.83 7.75 13.69
N GLN A 231 -13.30 8.99 13.88
CA GLN A 231 -13.27 10.02 12.85
C GLN A 231 -11.85 10.51 12.55
N ASN A 232 -11.00 10.70 13.58
CA ASN A 232 -9.59 11.04 13.38
C ASN A 232 -8.84 9.94 12.62
N ARG A 233 -9.07 8.67 12.98
CA ARG A 233 -8.47 7.52 12.26
C ARG A 233 -8.92 7.44 10.80
N ARG A 234 -10.21 7.71 10.52
CA ARG A 234 -10.70 7.78 9.15
C ARG A 234 -9.97 8.82 8.33
N LEU A 235 -9.80 10.03 8.87
CA LEU A 235 -9.10 11.12 8.17
C LEU A 235 -7.61 10.80 7.93
N GLU A 236 -6.95 10.10 8.86
CA GLU A 236 -5.57 9.63 8.69
C GLU A 236 -5.43 8.61 7.56
N VAL A 237 -6.34 7.63 7.51
CA VAL A 237 -6.39 6.64 6.42
C VAL A 237 -6.69 7.31 5.08
N GLU A 238 -7.70 8.17 5.03
CA GLU A 238 -8.07 8.93 3.82
C GLU A 238 -6.88 9.76 3.31
N GLY A 239 -6.22 10.50 4.20
CA GLY A 239 -5.05 11.31 3.87
C GLY A 239 -3.91 10.47 3.29
N SER A 240 -3.61 9.34 3.93
CA SER A 240 -2.56 8.42 3.50
C SER A 240 -2.87 7.80 2.13
N VAL A 241 -4.10 7.30 1.94
CA VAL A 241 -4.56 6.73 0.66
C VAL A 241 -4.45 7.76 -0.46
N VAL A 242 -4.95 8.98 -0.24
CA VAL A 242 -4.89 10.06 -1.23
C VAL A 242 -3.45 10.44 -1.57
N HIS A 243 -2.59 10.55 -0.56
CA HIS A 243 -1.16 10.86 -0.76
C HIS A 243 -0.49 9.80 -1.65
N ILE A 244 -0.70 8.52 -1.32
CA ILE A 244 -0.16 7.41 -2.09
C ILE A 244 -0.66 7.44 -3.54
N MET A 245 -1.97 7.58 -3.73
CA MET A 245 -2.58 7.60 -5.06
C MET A 245 -2.07 8.75 -5.92
N LYS A 246 -1.87 9.95 -5.34
CA LYS A 246 -1.27 11.09 -6.06
C LYS A 246 0.16 10.82 -6.48
N ALA A 247 0.95 10.23 -5.57
CA ALA A 247 2.34 9.88 -5.86
C ALA A 247 2.46 8.80 -6.94
N LEU A 248 1.55 7.82 -6.98
CA LEU A 248 1.49 6.81 -8.05
C LEU A 248 0.98 7.41 -9.37
N ALA A 249 -0.06 8.24 -9.34
CA ALA A 249 -0.66 8.86 -10.53
C ALA A 249 0.29 9.79 -11.30
N SER A 250 1.38 10.25 -10.69
CA SER A 250 2.43 10.99 -11.41
C SER A 250 3.27 10.11 -12.35
N HIS A 251 3.16 8.79 -12.23
CA HIS A 251 3.95 7.85 -13.03
C HIS A 251 3.28 7.60 -14.39
N PRO A 252 4.02 7.62 -15.53
CA PRO A 252 3.42 7.51 -16.87
C PRO A 252 2.61 6.22 -17.11
N SER A 253 3.01 5.10 -16.51
CA SER A 253 2.31 3.81 -16.67
C SER A 253 1.10 3.63 -15.75
N ALA A 254 0.86 4.55 -14.81
CA ALA A 254 -0.17 4.38 -13.79
C ALA A 254 -1.58 4.29 -14.40
N ALA A 255 -1.86 5.04 -15.46
CA ALA A 255 -3.16 5.00 -16.14
C ALA A 255 -3.37 3.65 -16.82
N GLN A 256 -2.33 3.13 -17.48
CA GLN A 256 -2.34 1.82 -18.12
C GLN A 256 -2.56 0.68 -17.10
N SER A 257 -2.05 0.80 -15.87
CA SER A 257 -2.31 -0.22 -14.83
C SER A 257 -3.78 -0.33 -14.39
N LEU A 258 -4.64 0.61 -14.79
CA LEU A 258 -6.06 0.65 -14.42
C LEU A 258 -7.02 0.21 -15.52
N ILE A 259 -6.52 -0.17 -16.71
CA ILE A 259 -7.38 -0.56 -17.84
C ILE A 259 -7.68 -2.06 -17.89
N GLU A 260 -6.95 -2.86 -17.12
CA GLU A 260 -7.14 -4.31 -17.06
C GLU A 260 -8.45 -4.70 -16.36
N ASP A 261 -9.01 -3.78 -15.57
CA ASP A 261 -10.29 -3.90 -14.90
C ASP A 261 -11.14 -2.62 -15.02
N ASP A 262 -12.24 -2.55 -14.26
CA ASP A 262 -13.14 -1.40 -14.25
C ASP A 262 -12.65 -0.26 -13.34
N SER A 263 -11.41 -0.29 -12.81
CA SER A 263 -10.91 0.71 -11.86
C SER A 263 -10.81 2.10 -12.48
N LEU A 264 -10.33 2.21 -13.73
CA LEU A 264 -10.31 3.50 -14.40
C LEU A 264 -11.74 4.06 -14.53
N GLN A 265 -12.68 3.22 -14.96
CA GLN A 265 -14.09 3.60 -15.03
C GLN A 265 -14.66 4.00 -13.66
N LEU A 266 -14.32 3.28 -12.59
CA LEU A 266 -14.75 3.59 -11.23
C LEU A 266 -14.23 4.96 -10.76
N LEU A 267 -12.97 5.31 -11.08
CA LEU A 267 -12.43 6.64 -10.79
C LEU A 267 -13.20 7.76 -11.49
N PHE A 268 -13.51 7.57 -12.77
CA PHE A 268 -14.34 8.49 -13.53
C PHE A 268 -15.72 8.67 -12.89
N GLN A 269 -16.37 7.58 -12.46
CA GLN A 269 -17.65 7.61 -11.76
C GLN A 269 -17.56 8.36 -10.42
N MET A 270 -16.50 8.13 -9.63
CA MET A 270 -16.29 8.84 -8.36
C MET A 270 -16.20 10.36 -8.56
N VAL A 271 -15.50 10.82 -9.60
CA VAL A 271 -15.38 12.26 -9.91
C VAL A 271 -16.71 12.83 -10.40
N ALA A 272 -17.43 12.11 -11.26
CA ALA A 272 -18.74 12.52 -11.75
C ALA A 272 -19.77 12.64 -10.60
N LYS A 273 -19.87 11.62 -9.74
CA LYS A 273 -20.73 11.60 -8.54
C LYS A 273 -20.44 12.78 -7.61
N GLY A 274 -19.15 13.07 -7.39
CA GLY A 274 -18.70 14.18 -6.54
C GLY A 274 -19.22 15.54 -7.02
N SER A 275 -19.15 15.76 -8.33
CA SER A 275 -19.56 17.03 -8.95
C SER A 275 -21.07 17.28 -8.96
N LEU A 276 -21.88 16.22 -9.00
CA LEU A 276 -23.34 16.31 -9.14
C LEU A 276 -24.08 16.07 -7.81
N ILE A 277 -23.85 14.94 -7.16
CA ILE A 277 -24.69 14.46 -6.04
C ILE A 277 -24.16 14.98 -4.70
N VAL A 278 -22.86 14.86 -4.49
CA VAL A 278 -22.23 15.20 -3.20
C VAL A 278 -22.28 16.71 -2.96
N PHE A 279 -21.94 17.52 -3.96
CA PHE A 279 -22.01 18.97 -3.82
C PHE A 279 -23.43 19.48 -3.50
N LEU A 280 -24.47 18.90 -4.11
CA LEU A 280 -25.86 19.23 -3.79
C LEU A 280 -26.21 18.83 -2.35
N ARG A 281 -25.91 17.60 -1.94
CA ARG A 281 -26.17 17.12 -0.57
C ARG A 281 -25.45 17.96 0.49
N TYR A 282 -24.26 18.47 0.20
CA TYR A 282 -23.55 19.36 1.11
C TYR A 282 -24.26 20.71 1.27
N LYS A 283 -24.74 21.29 0.17
CA LYS A 283 -25.55 22.52 0.23
C LYS A 283 -26.82 22.33 1.05
N GLU A 284 -27.38 21.13 1.02
CA GLU A 284 -28.52 20.72 1.84
C GLU A 284 -28.15 20.37 3.30
N GLY A 285 -26.88 20.50 3.69
CA GLY A 285 -26.38 20.16 5.04
C GLY A 285 -26.39 18.66 5.36
N ARG A 286 -26.56 17.80 4.35
CA ARG A 286 -26.71 16.35 4.53
C ARG A 286 -25.39 15.60 4.60
N ILE A 287 -24.28 16.19 4.16
CA ILE A 287 -22.96 15.57 4.23
C ILE A 287 -21.91 16.57 4.75
N PRO A 288 -20.85 16.08 5.40
CA PRO A 288 -19.78 16.94 5.91
C PRO A 288 -18.83 17.43 4.80
N LEU A 289 -18.10 18.51 5.10
CA LEU A 289 -17.14 19.12 4.18
C LEU A 289 -16.03 18.14 3.74
N HIS A 290 -15.60 17.24 4.64
CA HIS A 290 -14.52 16.30 4.33
C HIS A 290 -14.87 15.38 3.15
N SER A 291 -16.14 15.00 2.99
CA SER A 291 -16.58 14.19 1.84
C SER A 291 -16.40 14.93 0.50
N ILE A 292 -16.62 16.26 0.47
CA ILE A 292 -16.30 17.07 -0.71
C ILE A 292 -14.79 17.11 -0.96
N GLN A 293 -14.01 17.29 0.10
CA GLN A 293 -12.55 17.35 -0.01
C GLN A 293 -12.00 16.05 -0.59
N LEU A 294 -12.50 14.90 -0.16
CA LEU A 294 -12.11 13.60 -0.68
C LEU A 294 -12.48 13.44 -2.17
N HIS A 295 -13.68 13.88 -2.59
CA HIS A 295 -14.05 13.92 -4.02
C HIS A 295 -13.17 14.86 -4.85
N ARG A 296 -12.75 16.00 -4.29
CA ARG A 296 -11.79 16.91 -4.93
C ARG A 296 -10.44 16.20 -5.11
N HIS A 297 -10.01 15.41 -4.14
CA HIS A 297 -8.79 14.61 -4.26
C HIS A 297 -8.91 13.53 -5.33
N ALA A 298 -10.04 12.84 -5.45
CA ALA A 298 -10.30 11.92 -6.56
C ALA A 298 -10.17 12.62 -7.92
N MET A 299 -10.69 13.84 -8.05
CA MET A 299 -10.55 14.66 -9.26
C MET A 299 -9.08 15.01 -9.56
N GLN A 300 -8.32 15.39 -8.53
CA GLN A 300 -6.88 15.68 -8.68
C GLN A 300 -6.09 14.45 -9.11
N ILE A 301 -6.38 13.29 -8.53
CA ILE A 301 -5.76 12.01 -8.90
C ILE A 301 -6.05 11.69 -10.37
N LEU A 302 -7.31 11.81 -10.81
CA LEU A 302 -7.67 11.62 -12.22
C LEU A 302 -6.95 12.63 -13.13
N GLY A 303 -6.83 13.89 -12.72
CA GLY A 303 -6.12 14.92 -13.49
C GLY A 303 -4.63 14.61 -13.64
N LEU A 304 -3.96 14.19 -12.56
CA LEU A 304 -2.57 13.75 -12.59
C LEU A 304 -2.40 12.52 -13.50
N LEU A 305 -3.30 11.55 -13.38
CA LEU A 305 -3.28 10.33 -14.15
C LEU A 305 -3.32 10.62 -15.65
N LEU A 306 -4.33 11.37 -16.09
CA LEU A 306 -4.53 11.70 -17.49
C LEU A 306 -3.44 12.64 -18.01
N GLY A 307 -2.91 13.52 -17.16
CA GLY A 307 -1.81 14.42 -17.50
C GLY A 307 -0.51 13.69 -17.82
N ASN A 308 -0.22 12.58 -17.11
CA ASN A 308 1.02 11.82 -17.26
C ASN A 308 0.90 10.60 -18.20
N ASP A 309 -0.32 10.21 -18.58
CA ASP A 309 -0.61 9.02 -19.41
C ASP A 309 -0.03 9.06 -20.84
N ASN A 310 0.36 10.24 -21.35
CA ASN A 310 0.80 10.43 -22.74
C ASN A 310 -0.15 9.81 -23.79
N GLY A 311 -1.44 9.70 -23.46
CA GLY A 311 -2.48 9.16 -24.34
C GLY A 311 -2.56 7.62 -24.41
N SER A 312 -1.83 6.88 -23.57
CA SER A 312 -1.85 5.40 -23.60
C SER A 312 -3.26 4.83 -23.39
N THR A 313 -4.08 5.47 -22.54
CA THR A 313 -5.46 5.07 -22.24
C THR A 313 -6.53 5.72 -23.13
N ALA A 314 -6.16 6.56 -24.10
CA ALA A 314 -7.11 7.32 -24.92
C ALA A 314 -8.10 6.43 -25.71
N LYS A 315 -7.65 5.24 -26.14
CA LYS A 315 -8.52 4.26 -26.80
C LYS A 315 -9.57 3.70 -25.84
N TYR A 316 -9.17 3.38 -24.61
CA TYR A 316 -10.06 2.87 -23.57
C TYR A 316 -11.11 3.92 -23.18
N ILE A 317 -10.68 5.15 -22.92
CA ILE A 317 -11.57 6.27 -22.56
C ILE A 317 -12.66 6.50 -23.61
N ARG A 318 -12.29 6.47 -24.89
CA ARG A 318 -13.25 6.62 -26.01
C ARG A 318 -14.21 5.44 -26.09
N LYS A 319 -13.70 4.21 -26.00
CA LYS A 319 -14.49 2.99 -26.08
C LYS A 319 -15.55 2.90 -24.96
N HIS A 320 -15.19 3.35 -23.75
CA HIS A 320 -16.07 3.28 -22.57
C HIS A 320 -16.85 4.58 -22.31
N HIS A 321 -16.79 5.57 -23.22
CA HIS A 321 -17.50 6.85 -23.11
C HIS A 321 -17.31 7.57 -21.77
N LEU A 322 -16.12 7.45 -21.16
CA LEU A 322 -15.90 7.88 -19.77
C LEU A 322 -16.01 9.39 -19.55
N VAL A 323 -15.91 10.21 -20.60
CA VAL A 323 -16.03 11.66 -20.51
C VAL A 323 -17.49 12.13 -20.50
N SER A 324 -18.43 11.30 -20.96
CA SER A 324 -19.86 11.62 -21.07
C SER A 324 -20.53 12.03 -19.74
N PRO A 325 -20.23 11.38 -18.58
CA PRO A 325 -20.89 11.69 -17.31
C PRO A 325 -20.50 13.03 -16.67
N PHE A 326 -19.55 13.77 -17.23
CA PHE A 326 -19.13 15.05 -16.66
C PHE A 326 -20.03 16.19 -17.13
N SER A 327 -20.44 17.05 -16.20
CA SER A 327 -21.13 18.31 -16.53
C SER A 327 -20.22 19.27 -17.29
N SER A 328 -20.80 20.26 -17.98
CA SER A 328 -20.07 21.19 -18.86
C SER A 328 -18.84 21.86 -18.23
N CYS A 329 -18.82 22.12 -16.92
CA CYS A 329 -17.64 22.67 -16.23
C CYS A 329 -16.51 21.66 -16.04
N SER A 330 -16.82 20.41 -15.69
CA SER A 330 -15.83 19.33 -15.55
C SER A 330 -15.32 18.84 -16.92
N VAL A 331 -16.16 18.90 -17.95
CA VAL A 331 -15.79 18.61 -19.34
C VAL A 331 -14.75 19.59 -19.86
N VAL A 332 -14.82 20.88 -19.54
CA VAL A 332 -13.81 21.87 -20.00
C VAL A 332 -12.42 21.57 -19.41
N PHE A 333 -12.35 21.13 -18.16
CA PHE A 333 -11.08 20.75 -17.52
C PHE A 333 -10.51 19.45 -18.14
N ILE A 334 -11.34 18.42 -18.28
CA ILE A 334 -10.93 17.13 -18.87
C ILE A 334 -10.60 17.28 -20.35
N ALA A 335 -11.38 18.06 -21.11
CA ALA A 335 -11.11 18.35 -22.52
C ALA A 335 -9.79 19.12 -22.68
N ARG A 336 -9.44 20.06 -21.79
CA ARG A 336 -8.13 20.74 -21.80
C ARG A 336 -6.97 19.79 -21.54
N ILE A 337 -7.14 18.82 -20.64
CA ILE A 337 -6.11 17.79 -20.37
C ILE A 337 -5.95 16.86 -21.57
N LEU A 338 -7.05 16.33 -22.11
CA LEU A 338 -7.03 15.41 -23.25
C LEU A 338 -6.53 16.07 -24.56
N THR A 339 -6.81 17.36 -24.77
CA THR A 339 -6.34 18.09 -25.95
C THR A 339 -4.88 18.55 -25.84
N SER A 340 -4.36 18.75 -24.63
CA SER A 340 -2.94 19.09 -24.43
C SER A 340 -2.02 17.89 -24.74
N ASN A 341 -2.47 16.67 -24.46
CA ASN A 341 -1.70 15.44 -24.72
C ASN A 341 -1.80 14.91 -26.16
N SER A 342 -2.61 15.55 -27.02
CA SER A 342 -2.72 15.22 -28.45
C SER A 342 -1.75 16.03 -29.35
N LYS A 343 -0.96 16.96 -28.80
CA LYS A 343 -0.03 17.79 -29.57
C LYS A 343 1.39 17.22 -29.55
N HIS A 344 1.58 16.08 -30.21
CA HIS A 344 2.87 15.74 -30.84
C HIS A 344 2.61 15.49 -32.33
N PRO A 345 2.81 16.49 -33.20
CA PRO A 345 2.88 16.21 -34.63
C PRO A 345 4.21 15.52 -34.90
N SER A 346 4.14 14.27 -35.37
CA SER A 346 5.24 13.65 -36.11
C SER A 346 5.50 14.50 -37.36
N THR A 347 6.44 15.42 -37.27
CA THR A 347 7.01 16.09 -38.44
C THR A 347 8.08 15.19 -39.03
N ASP A 348 7.67 14.24 -39.86
CA ASP A 348 8.56 13.73 -40.90
C ASP A 348 8.09 14.33 -42.23
N PRO A 349 8.96 15.06 -42.95
CA PRO A 349 8.64 15.56 -44.28
C PRO A 349 8.67 14.40 -45.29
N PRO A 350 7.82 14.46 -46.33
CA PRO A 350 7.83 13.46 -47.38
C PRO A 350 9.13 13.58 -48.21
N LEU A 351 9.81 12.45 -48.40
CA LEU A 351 10.76 12.23 -49.49
C LEU A 351 10.11 11.29 -50.51
#